data_AF-A0A7H0FN50-F1
#
_entry.id   AF-A0A7H0FN50-F1
#
_cell.length_a   1.000
_cell.length_b   1.000
_cell.length_c   1.000
_cell.angle_alpha   90.00
_cell.angle_beta   90.00
_cell.angle_gamma   90.00
#
_symmetry.space_group_name_H-M   'P 1'
#
loop_
_entity.id
_entity.type
_entity.pdbx_description
1 polymer ?
#
loop_
_entity_poly.entity_id
_entity_poly.type
_entity_poly.pdbx_seq_one_letter_code
_entity_poly.pdbx_strand_id
1 'polypeptide(L)'
;MLYERIRPEFHLARWIYYEKARYELKGVELESAKIFFNGLKNLSESDKKILIDVYYRSKDYYKFNRQTGLYQSVRPISDDAIAEQYGITKKEVTKVRRQAIDHLAEEMRKIILAISTAFHLKIGKDLYLVRLINEGTYKEQFVLGNKREAKVFSAEKEDTIRKFMQLGFEREPA
;
A
#
# COMPACT_ATOMS: atom_id res chain seq x y z
N MET A 1 14.39 8.26 6.61
CA MET A 1 13.03 8.34 6.03
C MET A 1 12.69 6.98 5.43
N LEU A 2 11.52 6.40 5.75
CA LEU A 2 11.07 5.07 5.28
C LEU A 2 10.93 4.94 3.74
N TYR A 3 11.17 6.03 3.00
CA TYR A 3 10.78 6.22 1.61
C TYR A 3 11.94 6.15 0.60
N GLU A 4 13.15 5.80 1.03
CA GLU A 4 14.28 5.60 0.12
C GLU A 4 14.15 4.27 -0.64
N ARG A 5 13.47 4.37 -1.79
CA ARG A 5 13.21 3.36 -2.83
C ARG A 5 12.22 2.27 -2.42
N ILE A 6 10.98 2.39 -2.89
CA ILE A 6 10.06 1.25 -3.00
C ILE A 6 10.75 0.15 -3.80
N ARG A 7 10.78 -1.06 -3.24
CA ARG A 7 11.39 -2.24 -3.86
C ARG A 7 10.28 -3.27 -4.13
N PRO A 8 9.47 -3.09 -5.19
CA PRO A 8 8.34 -3.97 -5.46
C PRO A 8 8.79 -5.43 -5.58
N GLU A 9 9.96 -5.71 -6.17
CA GLU A 9 10.50 -7.06 -6.31
C GLU A 9 10.86 -7.70 -4.97
N PHE A 10 11.31 -6.90 -3.99
CA PHE A 10 11.54 -7.39 -2.63
C PHE A 10 10.23 -7.88 -2.00
N HIS A 11 9.15 -7.12 -2.14
CA HIS A 11 7.86 -7.51 -1.58
C HIS A 11 7.20 -8.67 -2.35
N LEU A 12 7.33 -8.68 -3.68
CA LEU A 12 6.89 -9.80 -4.53
C LEU A 12 7.58 -11.11 -4.14
N ALA A 13 8.89 -11.09 -3.93
CA ALA A 13 9.63 -12.26 -3.45
C ALA A 13 9.19 -12.72 -2.05
N ARG A 14 8.60 -11.85 -1.24
CA ARG A 14 8.10 -12.16 0.12
C ARG A 14 6.60 -12.43 0.17
N TRP A 15 5.90 -12.43 -0.96
CA TRP A 15 4.44 -12.53 -1.00
C TRP A 15 3.92 -13.72 -0.17
N ILE A 16 4.39 -14.93 -0.46
CA ILE A 16 3.97 -16.15 0.26
C ILE A 16 4.29 -16.05 1.76
N TYR A 17 5.43 -15.47 2.11
CA TYR A 17 5.80 -15.25 3.51
C TYR A 17 4.80 -14.32 4.21
N TYR A 18 4.44 -13.19 3.58
CA TYR A 18 3.48 -12.26 4.17
C TYR A 18 2.11 -12.90 4.40
N GLU A 19 1.65 -13.77 3.50
CA GLU A 19 0.38 -14.49 3.67
C GLU A 19 0.44 -15.52 4.81
N LYS A 20 1.54 -16.27 4.91
CA LYS A 20 1.73 -17.29 5.95
C LYS A 20 1.92 -16.69 7.34
N ALA A 21 2.72 -15.63 7.44
CA ALA A 21 3.05 -14.96 8.68
C ALA A 21 2.04 -13.86 9.06
N ARG A 22 0.86 -13.77 8.42
CA ARG A 22 -0.06 -12.61 8.53
C ARG A 22 -0.45 -12.21 9.96
N TYR A 23 -0.49 -13.15 10.89
CA TYR A 23 -0.80 -12.89 12.30
C TYR A 23 0.43 -12.56 13.16
N GLU A 24 1.63 -12.75 12.61
CA GLU A 24 2.92 -12.59 13.28
C GLU A 24 3.63 -11.30 12.83
N LEU A 25 3.26 -10.74 11.67
CA LEU A 25 3.82 -9.49 11.15
C LEU A 25 3.57 -8.33 12.12
N LYS A 26 4.63 -7.56 12.41
CA LYS A 26 4.56 -6.40 13.32
C LYS A 26 5.39 -5.23 12.79
N GLY A 27 5.07 -4.04 13.28
CA GLY A 27 5.81 -2.80 13.00
C GLY A 27 5.97 -2.54 11.50
N VAL A 28 7.19 -2.19 11.09
CA VAL A 28 7.52 -1.84 9.70
C VAL A 28 7.20 -2.97 8.72
N GLU A 29 7.31 -4.24 9.13
CA GLU A 29 7.05 -5.37 8.25
C GLU A 29 5.55 -5.51 7.94
N LEU A 30 4.70 -5.34 8.95
CA LEU A 30 3.25 -5.32 8.78
C LEU A 30 2.82 -4.17 7.86
N GLU A 31 3.34 -2.97 8.09
CA GLU A 31 3.01 -1.81 7.26
C GLU A 31 3.49 -1.99 5.81
N SER A 32 4.68 -2.55 5.62
CA SER A 32 5.18 -2.89 4.28
C SER A 32 4.27 -3.90 3.57
N ALA A 33 3.81 -4.94 4.28
CA ALA A 33 2.91 -5.94 3.73
C ALA A 33 1.55 -5.34 3.36
N LYS A 34 1.00 -4.45 4.21
CA LYS A 34 -0.24 -3.72 3.91
C LYS A 34 -0.12 -2.85 2.66
N ILE A 35 0.96 -2.08 2.53
CA ILE A 35 1.22 -1.24 1.36
C ILE A 35 1.32 -2.12 0.11
N PHE A 36 2.05 -3.22 0.19
CA PHE A 36 2.20 -4.18 -0.91
C PHE A 36 0.86 -4.78 -1.35
N PHE A 37 0.07 -5.34 -0.43
CA PHE A 37 -1.21 -5.98 -0.78
C PHE A 37 -2.25 -4.98 -1.28
N ASN A 38 -2.30 -3.77 -0.73
CA ASN A 38 -3.16 -2.72 -1.26
C ASN A 38 -2.71 -2.28 -2.66
N GLY A 39 -1.40 -2.18 -2.91
CA GLY A 39 -0.87 -1.89 -4.25
C GLY A 39 -1.23 -3.00 -5.24
N LEU A 40 -1.03 -4.25 -4.85
CA LEU A 40 -1.42 -5.43 -5.62
C LEU A 40 -2.91 -5.43 -5.99
N LYS A 41 -3.79 -5.09 -5.03
CA LYS A 41 -5.24 -5.06 -5.24
C LYS A 41 -5.65 -4.13 -6.38
N ASN A 42 -4.95 -3.00 -6.55
CA ASN A 42 -5.25 -1.97 -7.55
C ASN A 42 -4.70 -2.27 -8.94
N LEU A 43 -3.89 -3.31 -9.10
CA LEU A 43 -3.35 -3.70 -10.41
C LEU A 43 -4.43 -4.25 -11.34
N SER A 44 -4.16 -4.13 -12.64
CA SER A 44 -4.92 -4.84 -13.68
C SER A 44 -4.79 -6.35 -13.52
N GLU A 45 -5.78 -7.11 -13.99
CA GLU A 45 -5.73 -8.57 -13.92
C GLU A 45 -4.57 -9.16 -14.74
N SER A 46 -4.20 -8.53 -15.86
CA SER A 46 -3.02 -8.91 -16.65
C SER A 46 -1.72 -8.73 -15.88
N ASP A 47 -1.55 -7.60 -15.18
CA ASP A 47 -0.35 -7.34 -14.37
C ASP A 47 -0.28 -8.29 -13.17
N LYS A 48 -1.41 -8.50 -12.48
CA LYS A 48 -1.48 -9.48 -11.39
C LYS A 48 -1.09 -10.87 -11.86
N LYS A 49 -1.60 -11.31 -13.01
CA LYS A 49 -1.36 -12.65 -13.55
C LYS A 49 0.14 -12.93 -13.73
N ILE A 50 0.87 -12.04 -14.41
CA ILE A 50 2.32 -12.25 -14.63
C ILE A 50 3.09 -12.26 -13.30
N LEU A 51 2.72 -11.40 -12.35
CA LEU A 51 3.38 -11.35 -11.04
C LEU A 51 3.09 -12.59 -10.19
N ILE A 52 1.86 -13.12 -10.22
CA ILE A 52 1.49 -14.39 -9.59
C ILE A 52 2.29 -15.54 -10.19
N ASP A 53 2.34 -15.62 -11.52
CA ASP A 53 3.00 -16.72 -12.21
C ASP A 53 4.52 -16.72 -11.97
N VAL A 54 5.15 -15.55 -11.93
CA VAL A 54 6.59 -15.42 -11.70
C VAL A 54 6.98 -15.60 -10.23
N TYR A 55 6.24 -14.99 -9.30
CA TYR A 55 6.66 -14.91 -7.89
C TYR A 55 5.83 -15.84 -7.00
N TYR A 56 4.51 -15.76 -7.04
CA TYR A 56 3.65 -16.50 -6.12
C TYR A 56 3.63 -18.01 -6.39
N ARG A 57 3.72 -18.42 -7.65
CA ARG A 57 3.78 -19.83 -8.05
C ARG A 57 5.19 -20.44 -7.95
N SER A 58 6.20 -19.64 -7.61
CA SER A 58 7.54 -20.16 -7.44
C SER A 58 7.60 -21.15 -6.26
N LYS A 59 8.25 -22.29 -6.50
CA LYS A 59 8.53 -23.32 -5.49
C LYS A 59 9.97 -23.25 -4.97
N ASP A 60 10.78 -22.32 -5.48
CA ASP A 60 12.17 -22.13 -5.06
C ASP A 60 12.21 -21.20 -3.83
N TYR A 61 11.95 -21.77 -2.66
CA TYR A 61 11.95 -21.04 -1.39
C TYR A 61 13.37 -20.65 -0.95
N TYR A 62 13.51 -19.43 -0.44
CA TYR A 62 14.80 -18.84 -0.07
C TYR A 62 14.74 -18.10 1.28
N LYS A 63 15.88 -18.01 1.97
CA LYS A 63 16.05 -17.41 3.32
C LYS A 63 15.12 -18.04 4.37
N PHE A 64 15.45 -19.26 4.79
CA PHE A 64 14.74 -19.91 5.89
C PHE A 64 15.03 -19.21 7.24
N ASN A 65 13.98 -18.81 7.95
CA ASN A 65 14.10 -18.33 9.32
C ASN A 65 13.82 -19.50 10.29
N ARG A 66 14.85 -19.88 11.06
CA ARG A 66 14.74 -20.97 12.04
C ARG A 66 13.81 -20.67 13.22
N GLN A 67 13.64 -19.39 13.58
CA GLN A 67 12.81 -19.00 14.73
C GLN A 67 11.32 -19.15 14.42
N THR A 68 10.91 -18.77 13.21
CA THR A 68 9.51 -18.84 12.78
C THR A 68 9.18 -20.13 12.01
N GLY A 69 10.20 -20.88 11.57
CA GLY A 69 10.01 -22.07 10.73
C GLY A 69 9.53 -21.75 9.31
N LEU A 70 9.62 -20.49 8.89
CA LEU A 70 9.13 -20.02 7.59
C LEU A 70 10.27 -19.58 6.68
N TYR A 71 10.13 -19.87 5.39
CA TYR A 71 10.93 -19.22 4.35
C TYR A 71 10.45 -17.79 4.17
N GLN A 72 11.38 -16.84 4.23
CA GLN A 72 11.07 -15.42 4.16
C GLN A 72 10.89 -14.93 2.73
N SER A 73 11.35 -15.67 1.72
CA SER A 73 11.29 -15.26 0.32
C SER A 73 11.25 -16.44 -0.64
N VAL A 74 11.04 -16.16 -1.92
CA VAL A 74 11.25 -17.09 -3.02
C VAL A 74 12.21 -16.49 -4.05
N ARG A 75 12.84 -17.34 -4.85
CA ARG A 75 13.46 -16.93 -6.11
C ARG A 75 12.39 -16.92 -7.20
N PRO A 76 12.28 -15.86 -8.02
CA PRO A 76 11.28 -15.82 -9.09
C PRO A 76 11.54 -16.89 -10.14
N ILE A 77 10.48 -17.42 -10.74
CA ILE A 77 10.57 -18.27 -11.92
C ILE A 77 11.25 -17.48 -13.05
N SER A 78 12.14 -18.14 -13.79
CA SER A 78 12.89 -17.48 -14.87
C SER A 78 11.95 -17.06 -16.01
N ASP A 79 12.30 -15.95 -16.67
CA ASP A 79 11.55 -15.46 -17.82
C ASP A 79 11.53 -16.48 -18.97
N ASP A 80 12.55 -17.35 -19.07
CA ASP A 80 12.61 -18.43 -20.07
C ASP A 80 11.51 -19.48 -19.82
N ALA A 81 11.33 -19.90 -18.56
CA ALA A 81 10.31 -20.89 -18.21
C ALA A 81 8.89 -20.31 -18.36
N ILE A 82 8.68 -19.04 -18.04
CA ILE A 82 7.39 -18.36 -18.26
C ILE A 82 7.12 -18.17 -19.76
N ALA A 83 8.15 -17.85 -20.55
CA ALA A 83 8.04 -17.71 -22.00
C ALA A 83 7.58 -19.01 -22.66
N GLU A 84 8.16 -20.13 -22.26
CA GLU A 84 7.75 -21.47 -22.68
C GLU A 84 6.27 -21.75 -22.32
N GLN A 85 5.87 -21.44 -21.08
CA GLN A 85 4.48 -21.63 -20.62
C GLN A 85 3.46 -20.79 -21.39
N TYR A 86 3.83 -19.57 -21.78
CA TYR A 86 2.94 -18.62 -22.45
C TYR A 86 3.00 -18.73 -23.97
N GLY A 87 3.96 -19.48 -24.53
CA GLY A 87 4.18 -19.55 -25.98
C GLY A 87 4.64 -18.22 -26.59
N ILE A 88 5.35 -17.40 -25.81
CA ILE A 88 5.88 -16.09 -26.24
C ILE A 88 7.40 -16.03 -26.05
N THR A 89 8.05 -14.96 -26.48
CA THR A 89 9.50 -14.83 -26.29
C THR A 89 9.88 -14.38 -24.88
N LYS A 90 11.07 -14.78 -24.41
CA LYS A 90 11.67 -14.28 -23.16
C LYS A 90 11.66 -12.74 -23.09
N LYS A 91 11.93 -12.08 -24.22
CA LYS A 91 11.96 -10.61 -24.31
C LYS A 91 10.59 -10.00 -24.02
N GLU A 92 9.52 -10.61 -24.51
CA GLU A 92 8.15 -10.19 -24.24
C GLU A 92 7.78 -10.42 -22.78
N VAL A 93 8.09 -11.59 -22.22
CA VAL A 93 7.90 -11.84 -20.77
C VAL A 93 8.63 -10.80 -19.93
N THR A 94 9.91 -10.55 -20.25
CA THR A 94 10.73 -9.57 -19.52
C THR A 94 10.06 -8.19 -19.56
N LYS A 95 9.55 -7.79 -20.72
CA LYS A 95 8.88 -6.50 -20.93
C LYS A 95 7.59 -6.42 -20.10
N VAL A 96 6.69 -7.38 -20.24
CA VAL A 96 5.40 -7.42 -19.53
C VAL A 96 5.62 -7.47 -18.02
N ARG A 97 6.56 -8.29 -17.56
CA ARG A 97 6.92 -8.38 -16.14
C ARG A 97 7.45 -7.05 -15.59
N ARG A 98 8.35 -6.38 -16.31
CA ARG A 98 8.87 -5.06 -15.89
C ARG A 98 7.76 -4.02 -15.80
N GLN A 99 6.87 -3.98 -16.80
CA GLN A 99 5.72 -3.07 -16.79
C GLN A 99 4.81 -3.33 -15.58
N ALA A 100 4.50 -4.59 -15.28
CA ALA A 100 3.70 -4.94 -14.11
C ALA A 100 4.38 -4.56 -12.79
N ILE A 101 5.70 -4.72 -12.70
CA ILE A 101 6.50 -4.28 -11.53
C ILE A 101 6.48 -2.76 -11.38
N ASP A 102 6.61 -2.02 -12.49
CA ASP A 102 6.57 -0.55 -12.50
C ASP A 102 5.19 -0.03 -12.08
N HIS A 103 4.10 -0.65 -12.57
CA HIS A 103 2.75 -0.34 -12.15
C HIS A 103 2.54 -0.62 -10.65
N LEU A 104 3.06 -1.73 -10.14
CA LEU A 104 3.00 -2.04 -8.71
C LEU A 104 3.75 -0.99 -7.89
N ALA A 105 4.95 -0.60 -8.34
CA ALA A 105 5.73 0.44 -7.68
C ALA A 105 4.91 1.74 -7.57
N GLU A 106 4.22 2.13 -8.64
CA GLU A 106 3.41 3.33 -8.67
C GLU A 106 2.20 3.27 -7.73
N GLU A 107 1.47 2.15 -7.70
CA GLU A 107 0.37 1.97 -6.76
C GLU A 107 0.85 2.00 -5.29
N MET A 108 2.00 1.39 -5.01
CA MET A 108 2.63 1.48 -3.69
C MET A 108 3.05 2.92 -3.35
N ARG A 109 3.55 3.71 -4.32
CA ARG A 109 3.90 5.13 -4.11
C ARG A 109 2.67 5.94 -3.72
N LYS A 110 1.55 5.74 -4.42
CA LYS A 110 0.30 6.46 -4.13
C LYS A 110 -0.16 6.20 -2.69
N ILE A 111 -0.13 4.94 -2.25
CA ILE A 111 -0.49 4.57 -0.88
C ILE A 111 0.46 5.21 0.14
N ILE A 112 1.76 5.13 -0.12
CA ILE A 112 2.79 5.78 0.72
C ILE A 112 2.55 7.28 0.83
N LEU A 113 2.29 7.94 -0.29
CA LEU A 113 2.04 9.37 -0.33
C LEU A 113 0.78 9.72 0.46
N ALA A 114 -0.29 8.94 0.28
CA ALA A 114 -1.53 9.10 1.04
C ALA A 114 -1.31 8.95 2.55
N ILE A 115 -0.48 7.99 2.99
CA ILE A 115 -0.12 7.83 4.41
C ILE A 115 0.73 9.02 4.90
N SER A 116 1.75 9.42 4.14
CA SER A 116 2.65 10.53 4.53
C SER A 116 1.98 11.90 4.57
N THR A 117 0.89 12.05 3.81
CA THR A 117 0.07 13.27 3.75
C THR A 117 -1.21 13.13 4.57
N ALA A 118 -1.32 12.08 5.38
CA ALA A 118 -2.46 11.87 6.26
C ALA A 118 -2.39 12.83 7.46
N PHE A 119 -3.50 13.49 7.77
CA PHE A 119 -3.60 14.37 8.92
C PHE A 119 -5.00 14.35 9.52
N HIS A 120 -5.08 14.74 10.79
CA HIS A 120 -6.31 15.12 11.45
C HIS A 120 -6.53 16.62 11.34
N LEU A 121 -7.80 17.01 11.38
CA LEU A 121 -8.19 18.41 11.54
C LEU A 121 -8.57 18.64 13.00
N LYS A 122 -7.93 19.62 13.62
CA LYS A 122 -8.04 19.94 15.04
C LYS A 122 -8.43 21.40 15.23
N ILE A 123 -9.26 21.70 16.22
CA ILE A 123 -9.60 23.08 16.61
C ILE A 123 -9.35 23.26 18.10
N GLY A 124 -8.70 24.36 18.47
CA GLY A 124 -8.27 24.59 19.85
C GLY A 124 -7.28 23.52 20.34
N LYS A 125 -7.31 23.20 21.64
CA LYS A 125 -6.26 22.37 22.26
C LYS A 125 -6.34 20.89 21.94
N ASP A 126 -7.54 20.28 21.89
CA ASP A 126 -7.70 18.81 21.78
C ASP A 126 -9.02 18.36 21.13
N LEU A 127 -9.71 19.23 20.38
CA LEU A 127 -10.93 18.85 19.68
C LEU A 127 -10.62 18.51 18.23
N TYR A 128 -10.92 17.30 17.82
CA TYR A 128 -10.63 16.78 16.47
C TYR A 128 -11.92 16.54 15.70
N LEU A 129 -11.89 16.80 14.40
CA LEU A 129 -13.02 16.54 13.52
C LEU A 129 -13.22 15.04 13.34
N VAL A 130 -14.35 14.53 13.85
CA VAL A 130 -14.73 13.10 13.82
C VAL A 130 -15.59 12.79 12.59
N ARG A 131 -16.60 13.62 12.32
CA ARG A 131 -17.47 13.46 11.15
C ARG A 131 -18.19 14.75 10.81
N LEU A 132 -18.72 14.79 9.58
CA LEU A 132 -19.62 15.83 9.10
C LEU A 132 -21.03 15.24 8.99
N ILE A 133 -22.03 15.99 9.43
CA ILE A 133 -23.45 15.65 9.25
C ILE A 133 -24.01 16.63 8.21
N ASN A 134 -24.81 16.12 7.26
CA ASN A 134 -25.37 16.89 6.14
C ASN A 134 -24.29 17.63 5.31
N GLU A 135 -23.20 16.94 5.00
CA GLU A 135 -22.07 17.47 4.20
C GLU A 135 -22.56 18.10 2.88
N GLY A 136 -22.07 19.29 2.56
CA GLY A 136 -22.43 20.01 1.33
C GLY A 136 -23.79 20.72 1.38
N THR A 137 -24.47 20.75 2.52
CA THR A 137 -25.73 21.48 2.71
C THR A 137 -25.55 22.72 3.60
N TYR A 138 -26.54 23.61 3.58
CA TYR A 138 -26.58 24.78 4.47
C TYR A 138 -26.75 24.42 5.97
N LYS A 139 -27.04 23.15 6.29
CA LYS A 139 -27.17 22.62 7.65
C LYS A 139 -26.01 21.68 8.02
N GLU A 140 -24.85 21.87 7.39
CA GLU A 140 -23.65 21.10 7.71
C GLU A 140 -23.26 21.29 9.18
N GLN A 141 -23.04 20.18 9.89
CA GLN A 141 -22.62 20.19 11.29
C GLN A 141 -21.30 19.44 11.48
N PHE A 142 -20.45 19.99 12.35
CA PHE A 142 -19.17 19.41 12.73
C PHE A 142 -19.32 18.61 14.01
N VAL A 143 -18.98 17.33 13.96
CA VAL A 143 -18.87 16.50 15.17
C VAL A 143 -17.42 16.48 15.59
N LEU A 144 -17.16 17.00 16.78
CA LEU A 144 -15.84 17.07 17.38
C LEU A 144 -15.69 16.00 18.47
N GLY A 145 -14.50 15.43 18.58
CA GLY A 145 -14.17 14.41 19.57
C GLY A 145 -12.69 14.38 19.87
N ASN A 146 -12.22 13.27 20.42
CA ASN A 146 -10.81 13.10 20.75
C ASN A 146 -10.00 12.59 19.53
N LYS A 147 -8.65 12.60 19.64
CA LYS A 147 -7.76 12.16 18.56
C LYS A 147 -8.02 10.71 18.10
N ARG A 148 -8.45 9.81 18.98
CA ARG A 148 -8.67 8.40 18.63
C ARG A 148 -9.90 8.19 17.75
N GLU A 149 -10.87 9.11 17.84
CA GLU A 149 -12.10 9.12 17.05
C GLU A 149 -11.96 9.98 15.78
N ALA A 150 -10.85 10.70 15.65
CA ALA A 150 -10.65 11.69 14.61
C ALA A 150 -10.66 11.06 13.22
N LYS A 151 -11.37 11.73 12.30
CA LYS A 151 -11.30 11.40 10.88
C LYS A 151 -9.90 11.71 10.37
N VAL A 152 -9.38 10.81 9.53
CA VAL A 152 -8.12 11.01 8.82
C VAL A 152 -8.44 11.60 7.45
N PHE A 153 -7.74 12.68 7.11
CA PHE A 153 -7.80 13.36 5.83
C PHE A 153 -6.51 13.11 5.06
N SER A 154 -6.57 13.12 3.73
CA SER A 154 -5.41 13.12 2.84
C SER A 154 -5.41 14.37 1.96
N ALA A 155 -4.24 14.74 1.44
CA ALA A 155 -4.05 15.97 0.64
C ALA A 155 -4.86 16.03 -0.68
N GLU A 156 -5.54 14.95 -1.08
CA GLU A 156 -6.35 14.89 -2.29
C GLU A 156 -7.62 15.77 -2.23
N LYS A 157 -7.99 16.31 -1.05
CA LYS A 157 -9.18 17.15 -0.84
C LYS A 157 -8.86 18.58 -0.39
N GLU A 158 -7.83 19.19 -0.97
CA GLU A 158 -7.28 20.47 -0.52
C GLU A 158 -8.30 21.61 -0.48
N ASP A 159 -9.22 21.69 -1.44
CA ASP A 159 -10.27 22.72 -1.48
C ASP A 159 -11.27 22.58 -0.32
N THR A 160 -11.66 21.34 0.01
CA THR A 160 -12.50 21.06 1.18
C THR A 160 -11.76 21.40 2.47
N ILE A 161 -10.46 21.15 2.51
CA ILE A 161 -9.64 21.38 3.70
C ILE A 161 -9.42 22.87 3.95
N ARG A 162 -9.26 23.68 2.89
CA ARG A 162 -9.19 25.14 3.00
C ARG A 162 -10.42 25.73 3.71
N LYS A 163 -11.62 25.20 3.45
CA LYS A 163 -12.85 25.60 4.16
C LYS A 163 -12.73 25.37 5.67
N PHE A 164 -12.22 24.21 6.09
CA PHE A 164 -12.04 23.93 7.52
C PHE A 164 -10.96 24.83 8.14
N MET A 165 -9.88 25.11 7.43
CA MET A 165 -8.85 26.04 7.91
C MET A 165 -9.40 27.46 8.14
N GLN A 166 -10.28 27.94 7.25
CA GLN A 166 -10.98 29.23 7.44
C GLN A 166 -11.89 29.24 8.68
N LEU A 167 -12.39 28.08 9.09
CA LEU A 167 -13.18 27.89 10.32
C LEU A 167 -12.31 27.72 11.58
N GLY A 168 -10.98 27.85 11.46
CA GLY A 168 -10.04 27.77 12.58
C GLY A 168 -9.50 26.36 12.86
N PHE A 169 -9.71 25.39 11.96
CA PHE A 169 -9.06 24.08 12.08
C PHE A 169 -7.60 24.14 11.63
N GLU A 170 -6.75 23.43 12.36
CA GLU A 170 -5.33 23.23 12.09
C GLU A 170 -5.08 21.78 11.67
N ARG A 171 -4.04 21.56 10.86
CA ARG A 171 -3.60 20.23 10.48
C ARG A 171 -2.68 19.68 11.55
N GLU A 172 -2.99 18.51 12.06
CA GLU A 172 -2.10 17.74 12.92
C GLU A 172 -1.77 16.42 12.21
N PRO A 173 -0.49 16.05 12.04
CA PRO A 173 -0.12 14.77 11.46
C PRO A 173 -0.87 13.61 12.14
N ALA A 174 -1.41 12.72 11.30
CA ALA A 174 -2.16 11.54 11.77
C ALA A 174 -1.23 10.51 12.44
#